data_AF-A0AAU9JAH6-F1
#
_entry.id   AF-A0AAU9JAH6-F1
#
_cell.length_a   1.000
_cell.length_b   1.000
_cell.length_c   1.000
_cell.angle_alpha   90.00
_cell.angle_beta   90.00
_cell.angle_gamma   90.00
#
_symmetry.space_group_name_H-M   'P 1'
#
loop_
_entity.id
_entity.type
_entity.pdbx_description
1 polymer ?
#
loop_
_entity_poly.entity_id
_entity_poly.type
_entity_poly.pdbx_seq_one_letter_code
_entity_poly.pdbx_strand_id
1 'polypeptide(L)'
;MFHLVNSADLARSIDSEKRSNIYNLTRDFGYFKYTLNEIKNLREYILSDYNDWSYCSSSSIVTENVIPVWIFDPSPHIEKFNFYDEVGIFLKHGNNLVNMIAQNKTYSNVDARFFGLNSFGYTFEFTHGAMSGLVDCEVNRVKETDTKITALIFVGLGLLAIFTGILIGYSILMARSNDNFWNFVNQSSQISFFYLRESCLERLSEVHGVNYSKDNNIENHYPKIKRYYRKIHSKLYIKYIWRISIFLAIASCYYFTLKFSLYDQCETYLINRPKLLLNLLARRVLLSRMSVFARDIGTSSYLRWIPNSYGLASSKLEFSTSSEEFKLSNHELRSKDFLKLLSDDLKTGWFETIRTDDYYLHLGTYVAANIIYMEAKYISVTPANIGTVIAYSNYIGNETALQETFGVNYDIVDQDSKDTIKSELYKLIYMTVIFSSALILLYIFFYHPFIYSEKCWLSKLKLLMSIIKNSDDLISEKL
;
A
#
# COMPACT_ATOMS: atom_id res chain seq x y z
N MET A 1 20.90 13.23 6.15
CA MET A 1 21.75 12.76 5.02
C MET A 1 21.90 13.82 3.93
N PHE A 2 20.85 14.20 3.18
CA PHE A 2 20.95 15.23 2.13
C PHE A 2 21.62 16.53 2.61
N HIS A 3 21.15 17.11 3.72
CA HIS A 3 21.73 18.36 4.22
C HIS A 3 23.20 18.22 4.67
N LEU A 4 23.64 17.04 5.11
CA LEU A 4 25.05 16.77 5.46
C LEU A 4 25.92 16.81 4.19
N VAL A 5 25.48 16.09 3.15
CA VAL A 5 26.13 16.08 1.83
C VAL A 5 26.15 17.47 1.20
N ASN A 6 25.02 18.19 1.23
CA ASN A 6 24.93 19.56 0.71
C ASN A 6 25.84 20.53 1.47
N SER A 7 25.93 20.39 2.80
CA SER A 7 26.85 21.17 3.62
C SER A 7 28.31 20.90 3.23
N ALA A 8 28.66 19.65 2.92
CA ALA A 8 30.01 19.32 2.47
C ALA A 8 30.32 19.88 1.08
N ASP A 9 29.36 19.85 0.16
CA ASP A 9 29.52 20.49 -1.14
C ASP A 9 29.71 22.01 -1.00
N LEU A 10 28.85 22.69 -0.24
CA LEU A 10 28.95 24.13 0.02
C LEU A 10 30.27 24.49 0.73
N ALA A 11 30.67 23.72 1.75
CA ALA A 11 31.95 23.92 2.45
C ALA A 11 33.13 23.75 1.47
N ARG A 12 33.04 22.80 0.53
CA ARG A 12 34.06 22.60 -0.51
C ARG A 12 34.05 23.73 -1.54
N SER A 13 32.88 24.26 -1.88
CA SER A 13 32.74 25.39 -2.79
C SER A 13 33.47 26.60 -2.21
N ILE A 14 33.15 26.96 -0.96
CA ILE A 14 33.79 28.05 -0.22
C ILE A 14 35.32 27.89 -0.15
N ASP A 15 35.83 26.67 0.11
CA ASP A 15 37.28 26.41 0.12
C ASP A 15 37.92 26.60 -1.27
N SER A 16 37.26 26.13 -2.33
CA SER A 16 37.71 26.30 -3.71
C SER A 16 37.74 27.78 -4.12
N GLU A 17 36.68 28.53 -3.78
CA GLU A 17 36.56 29.97 -4.06
C GLU A 17 37.65 30.78 -3.34
N LYS A 18 37.87 30.51 -2.05
CA LYS A 18 38.89 31.20 -1.24
C LYS A 18 40.31 30.97 -1.77
N ARG A 19 40.59 29.79 -2.35
CA ARG A 19 41.90 29.48 -2.94
C ARG A 19 42.08 30.03 -4.34
N SER A 20 41.00 30.15 -5.10
CA SER A 20 41.03 30.61 -6.49
C SER A 20 40.92 32.12 -6.63
N ASN A 21 40.51 32.87 -5.59
CA ASN A 21 40.31 34.33 -5.62
C ASN A 21 39.29 34.80 -6.68
N ILE A 22 38.44 33.92 -7.20
CA ILE A 22 37.64 34.18 -8.41
C ILE A 22 36.14 34.41 -8.14
N TYR A 23 35.63 34.34 -6.90
CA TYR A 23 34.18 34.30 -6.66
C TYR A 23 33.63 35.21 -5.54
N ASN A 24 32.33 35.51 -5.67
CA ASN A 24 31.49 36.14 -4.66
C ASN A 24 31.13 35.13 -3.55
N LEU A 25 32.03 35.01 -2.56
CA LEU A 25 31.91 34.17 -1.35
C LEU A 25 30.56 34.30 -0.60
N THR A 26 29.80 35.39 -0.83
CA THR A 26 28.60 35.76 -0.09
C THR A 26 27.40 34.84 -0.31
N ARG A 27 27.21 34.24 -1.50
CA ARG A 27 26.02 33.40 -1.77
C ARG A 27 26.11 32.05 -1.06
N ASP A 28 27.19 31.32 -1.32
CA ASP A 28 27.42 29.97 -0.77
C ASP A 28 27.57 29.99 0.76
N PHE A 29 28.18 31.05 1.30
CA PHE A 29 28.28 31.22 2.75
C PHE A 29 26.91 31.42 3.43
N GLY A 30 26.02 32.20 2.83
CA GLY A 30 24.65 32.36 3.32
C GLY A 30 23.88 31.04 3.30
N TYR A 31 23.99 30.30 2.19
CA TYR A 31 23.37 28.99 2.01
C TYR A 31 23.91 27.92 2.96
N PHE A 32 25.20 27.94 3.22
CA PHE A 32 25.84 27.04 4.18
C PHE A 32 25.30 27.27 5.60
N LYS A 33 25.19 28.54 6.03
CA LYS A 33 24.60 28.90 7.33
C LYS A 33 23.14 28.46 7.44
N TYR A 34 22.36 28.65 6.38
CA TYR A 34 20.97 28.18 6.31
C TYR A 34 20.91 26.65 6.48
N THR A 35 21.73 25.91 5.72
CA THR A 35 21.76 24.43 5.78
C THR A 35 22.16 23.91 7.16
N LEU A 36 23.11 24.55 7.85
CA LEU A 36 23.46 24.21 9.23
C LEU A 36 22.31 24.43 10.22
N ASN A 37 21.51 25.48 10.02
CA ASN A 37 20.33 25.73 10.84
C ASN A 37 19.26 24.66 10.62
N GLU A 38 19.04 24.24 9.37
CA GLU A 38 18.14 23.13 9.05
C GLU A 38 18.60 21.81 9.68
N ILE A 39 19.90 21.50 9.63
CA ILE A 39 20.46 20.32 10.31
C ILE A 39 20.22 20.39 11.82
N LYS A 40 20.39 21.57 12.42
CA LYS A 40 20.14 21.76 13.86
C LYS A 40 18.68 21.49 14.21
N ASN A 41 17.75 22.02 13.42
CA ASN A 41 16.31 21.79 13.62
C ASN A 41 15.99 20.30 13.48
N LEU A 42 16.47 19.65 12.41
CA LEU A 42 16.26 18.22 12.15
C LEU A 42 16.84 17.33 13.27
N ARG A 43 17.97 17.72 13.88
CA ARG A 43 18.59 16.99 14.98
C ARG A 43 17.66 16.87 16.19
N GLU A 44 16.88 17.89 16.49
CA GLU A 44 15.95 17.88 17.63
C GLU A 44 14.80 16.89 17.41
N TYR A 45 14.35 16.71 16.17
CA TYR A 45 13.29 15.75 15.81
C TYR A 45 13.73 14.28 15.83
N ILE A 46 15.02 14.00 15.60
CA ILE A 46 15.53 12.61 15.54
C ILE A 46 15.24 11.83 16.83
N LEU A 47 15.36 12.48 17.99
CA LEU A 47 15.12 11.83 19.28
C LEU A 47 13.64 11.80 19.67
N SER A 48 12.86 12.82 19.31
CA SER A 48 11.42 12.84 19.61
C SER A 48 10.68 11.72 18.89
N ASP A 49 11.09 11.42 17.66
CA ASP A 49 10.38 10.50 16.78
C ASP A 49 10.95 9.07 16.82
N TYR A 50 12.03 8.85 17.58
CA TYR A 50 12.73 7.56 17.64
C TYR A 50 11.80 6.40 18.05
N ASN A 51 10.94 6.62 19.04
CA ASN A 51 10.03 5.59 19.55
C ASN A 51 9.04 5.08 18.50
N ASP A 52 8.70 5.91 17.50
CA ASP A 52 7.76 5.51 16.45
C ASP A 52 8.42 4.54 15.47
N TRP A 53 9.75 4.60 15.32
CA TRP A 53 10.51 3.86 14.29
C TRP A 53 11.45 2.81 14.91
N SER A 54 11.52 2.74 16.24
CA SER A 54 12.41 1.84 17.00
C SER A 54 12.13 0.36 16.76
N TYR A 55 10.98 0.02 16.16
CA TYR A 55 10.64 -1.34 15.78
C TYR A 55 11.52 -1.88 14.62
N CYS A 56 12.14 -1.00 13.83
CA CYS A 56 13.08 -1.38 12.78
C CYS A 56 14.49 -1.48 13.32
N SER A 57 15.19 -2.59 13.06
CA SER A 57 16.57 -2.81 13.52
C SER A 57 17.54 -1.75 12.98
N SER A 58 17.34 -1.26 11.75
CA SER A 58 18.16 -0.19 11.15
C SER A 58 18.04 1.17 11.84
N SER A 59 17.01 1.39 12.67
CA SER A 59 16.86 2.62 13.46
C SER A 59 17.88 2.71 14.61
N SER A 60 18.46 1.58 15.03
CA SER A 60 19.49 1.51 16.09
C SER A 60 20.67 2.44 15.85
N ILE A 61 20.95 2.82 14.60
CA ILE A 61 21.97 3.82 14.24
C ILE A 61 21.81 5.16 14.98
N VAL A 62 20.59 5.51 15.41
CA VAL A 62 20.30 6.75 16.13
C VAL A 62 20.79 6.71 17.58
N THR A 63 20.77 5.54 18.21
CA THR A 63 21.05 5.37 19.65
C THR A 63 22.34 4.60 19.93
N GLU A 64 22.75 3.71 19.03
CA GLU A 64 23.94 2.87 19.17
C GLU A 64 25.16 3.49 18.48
N ASN A 65 26.33 3.36 19.11
CA ASN A 65 27.59 3.89 18.59
C ASN A 65 28.16 2.98 17.49
N VAL A 66 27.57 3.05 16.29
CA VAL A 66 27.90 2.18 15.15
C VAL A 66 28.53 2.93 13.97
N ILE A 67 28.33 4.25 13.86
CA ILE A 67 28.77 5.04 12.72
C ILE A 67 30.27 5.36 12.85
N PRO A 68 31.12 4.92 11.92
CA PRO A 68 32.52 5.33 11.91
C PRO A 68 32.62 6.79 11.45
N VAL A 69 33.31 7.63 12.24
CA VAL A 69 33.56 9.04 11.95
C VAL A 69 35.06 9.32 12.08
N TRP A 70 35.62 10.00 11.09
CA TRP A 70 36.99 10.48 11.12
C TRP A 70 37.13 11.74 11.98
N ILE A 71 38.01 11.68 12.98
CA ILE A 71 38.41 12.81 13.83
C ILE A 71 39.85 13.18 13.54
N PHE A 72 40.15 14.48 13.43
CA PHE A 72 41.44 15.01 12.96
C PHE A 72 42.27 15.73 14.04
N ASP A 73 41.87 15.69 15.31
CA ASP A 73 42.51 16.42 16.41
C ASP A 73 42.98 15.46 17.51
N PRO A 74 44.29 15.33 17.82
CA PRO A 74 45.48 15.90 17.16
C PRO A 74 46.03 15.05 15.99
N SER A 75 45.55 13.81 15.81
CA SER A 75 45.95 12.89 14.73
C SER A 75 44.74 12.16 14.16
N PRO A 76 44.70 11.84 12.84
CA PRO A 76 43.55 11.23 12.20
C PRO A 76 43.27 9.82 12.74
N HIS A 77 42.08 9.59 13.28
CA HIS A 77 41.61 8.29 13.76
C HIS A 77 40.10 8.16 13.54
N ILE A 78 39.60 6.91 13.54
CA ILE A 78 38.16 6.62 13.42
C ILE A 78 37.62 6.36 14.82
N GLU A 79 36.58 7.09 15.20
CA GLU A 79 35.76 6.79 16.38
C GLU A 79 34.35 6.40 15.94
N LYS A 80 33.63 5.68 16.81
CA LYS A 80 32.26 5.28 16.55
C LYS A 80 31.28 6.14 17.34
N PHE A 81 30.32 6.72 16.63
CA PHE A 81 29.25 7.52 17.22
C PHE A 81 27.88 6.97 16.80
N ASN A 82 26.86 7.36 17.56
CA ASN A 82 25.48 7.29 17.09
C ASN A 82 25.20 8.48 16.16
N PHE A 83 24.11 8.41 15.39
CA PHE A 83 23.76 9.45 14.42
C PHE A 83 23.50 10.80 15.08
N TYR A 84 22.90 10.84 16.27
CA TYR A 84 22.59 12.08 16.96
C TYR A 84 23.86 12.85 17.38
N ASP A 85 24.87 12.13 17.87
CA ASP A 85 26.16 12.67 18.29
C ASP A 85 27.03 13.04 17.09
N GLU A 86 27.03 12.23 16.03
CA GLU A 86 27.70 12.54 14.76
C GLU A 86 27.21 13.88 14.20
N VAL A 87 25.89 14.08 14.12
CA VAL A 87 25.30 15.36 13.69
C VAL A 87 25.70 16.51 14.63
N GLY A 88 25.84 16.24 15.93
CA GLY A 88 26.35 17.21 16.91
C GLY A 88 27.79 17.65 16.61
N ILE A 89 28.67 16.70 16.31
CA ILE A 89 30.07 16.95 15.91
C ILE A 89 30.11 17.69 14.58
N PHE A 90 29.27 17.30 13.63
CA PHE A 90 29.11 17.96 12.33
C PHE A 90 28.75 19.45 12.47
N LEU A 91 27.76 19.76 13.31
CA LEU A 91 27.36 21.14 13.62
C LEU A 91 28.48 21.93 14.32
N LYS A 92 29.28 21.29 15.18
CA LYS A 92 30.42 21.93 15.83
C LYS A 92 31.47 22.37 14.80
N HIS A 93 31.87 21.48 13.89
CA HIS A 93 32.79 21.80 12.80
C HIS A 93 32.22 22.87 11.85
N GLY A 94 30.91 22.83 11.57
CA GLY A 94 30.23 23.83 10.74
C GLY A 94 30.25 25.22 11.35
N ASN A 95 29.91 25.33 12.63
CA ASN A 95 29.96 26.61 13.35
C ASN A 95 31.39 27.15 13.47
N ASN A 96 32.38 26.27 13.65
CA ASN A 96 33.79 26.66 13.63
C ASN A 96 34.17 27.25 12.27
N LEU A 97 33.79 26.59 11.17
CA LEU A 97 34.04 27.07 9.81
C LEU A 97 33.40 28.45 9.58
N VAL A 98 32.13 28.62 9.98
CA VAL A 98 31.41 29.90 9.90
C VAL A 98 32.14 31.00 10.68
N ASN A 99 32.56 30.72 11.92
CA ASN A 99 33.26 31.67 12.76
C ASN A 99 34.65 32.05 12.20
N MET A 100 35.39 31.08 11.64
CA MET A 100 36.70 31.33 11.03
C MET A 100 36.59 32.21 9.78
N ILE A 101 35.57 31.98 8.94
CA ILE A 101 35.30 32.80 7.75
C ILE A 101 34.89 34.20 8.17
N ALA A 102 33.98 34.35 9.13
CA ALA A 102 33.52 35.65 9.62
C ALA A 102 34.64 36.49 10.26
N GLN A 103 35.60 35.84 10.92
CA GLN A 103 36.75 36.50 11.57
C GLN A 103 37.95 36.69 10.64
N ASN A 104 37.82 36.34 9.36
CA ASN A 104 38.89 36.37 8.35
C ASN A 104 40.21 35.70 8.81
N LYS A 105 40.10 34.66 9.64
CA LYS A 105 41.27 33.90 10.12
C LYS A 105 41.82 33.00 9.00
N THR A 106 43.11 32.68 9.11
CA THR A 106 43.76 31.70 8.23
C THR A 106 42.99 30.38 8.30
N TYR A 107 42.47 29.96 7.16
CA TYR A 107 41.60 28.81 7.03
C TYR A 107 42.34 27.53 7.42
N SER A 108 41.89 26.84 8.46
CA SER A 108 42.37 25.49 8.76
C SER A 108 41.65 24.51 7.84
N ASN A 109 42.42 23.83 6.99
CA ASN A 109 41.94 22.79 6.07
C ASN A 109 41.38 21.54 6.82
N VAL A 110 41.43 21.53 8.15
CA VAL A 110 40.93 20.44 8.99
C VAL A 110 39.41 20.31 8.92
N ASP A 111 38.68 21.42 9.09
CA ASP A 111 37.20 21.40 9.07
C ASP A 111 36.67 21.04 7.67
N ALA A 112 37.31 21.56 6.61
CA ALA A 112 36.99 21.23 5.21
C ALA A 112 37.11 19.73 4.93
N ARG A 113 38.20 19.11 5.42
CA ARG A 113 38.46 17.67 5.26
C ARG A 113 37.48 16.84 6.06
N PHE A 114 37.13 17.29 7.27
CA PHE A 114 36.10 16.65 8.07
C PHE A 114 34.79 16.52 7.29
N PHE A 115 34.33 17.60 6.65
CA PHE A 115 33.11 17.59 5.85
C PHE A 115 33.20 16.62 4.67
N GLY A 116 34.27 16.67 3.88
CA GLY A 116 34.41 15.78 2.72
C GLY A 116 34.47 14.30 3.11
N LEU A 117 35.27 13.96 4.13
CA LEU A 117 35.49 12.56 4.51
C LEU A 117 34.29 11.93 5.22
N ASN A 118 33.61 12.67 6.09
CA ASN A 118 32.45 12.16 6.82
C ASN A 118 31.12 12.31 6.05
N SER A 119 31.07 13.12 4.98
CA SER A 119 29.84 13.21 4.15
C SER A 119 29.85 12.31 2.93
N PHE A 120 31.02 11.83 2.51
CA PHE A 120 31.16 10.98 1.32
C PHE A 120 31.83 9.62 1.57
N GLY A 121 32.55 9.45 2.69
CA GLY A 121 33.25 8.20 3.04
C GLY A 121 32.40 7.20 3.83
N TYR A 122 33.01 6.43 4.72
CA TYR A 122 32.32 5.35 5.46
C TYR A 122 31.08 5.80 6.23
N THR A 123 31.08 6.99 6.83
CA THR A 123 29.91 7.56 7.51
C THR A 123 28.69 7.64 6.57
N PHE A 124 28.92 8.03 5.31
CA PHE A 124 27.88 8.07 4.28
C PHE A 124 27.35 6.68 3.95
N GLU A 125 28.23 5.70 3.74
CA GLU A 125 27.83 4.32 3.43
C GLU A 125 26.97 3.72 4.55
N PHE A 126 27.36 3.92 5.81
CA PHE A 126 26.60 3.45 6.97
C PHE A 126 25.24 4.13 7.10
N THR A 127 25.19 5.46 6.94
CA THR A 127 23.92 6.20 7.02
C THR A 127 22.99 5.89 5.84
N HIS A 128 23.53 5.74 4.63
CA HIS A 128 22.78 5.31 3.46
C HIS A 128 22.22 3.90 3.63
N GLY A 129 23.06 2.96 4.09
CA GLY A 129 22.66 1.58 4.36
C GLY A 129 21.55 1.49 5.42
N ALA A 130 21.63 2.30 6.47
CA ALA A 130 20.57 2.39 7.47
C ALA A 130 19.26 2.94 6.89
N MET A 131 19.31 3.98 6.03
CA MET A 131 18.12 4.48 5.35
C MET A 131 17.50 3.45 4.41
N SER A 132 18.30 2.72 3.64
CA SER A 132 17.83 1.61 2.81
C SER A 132 17.17 0.53 3.66
N GLY A 133 17.78 0.17 4.80
CA GLY A 133 17.23 -0.81 5.74
C GLY A 133 15.91 -0.37 6.38
N LEU A 134 15.72 0.93 6.63
CA LEU A 134 14.43 1.47 7.08
C LEU A 134 13.35 1.31 6.00
N VAL A 135 13.68 1.59 4.73
CA VAL A 135 12.75 1.36 3.60
C VAL A 135 12.39 -0.12 3.48
N ASP A 136 13.36 -1.01 3.56
CA ASP A 136 13.12 -2.45 3.50
C ASP A 136 12.26 -2.94 4.68
N CYS A 137 12.48 -2.40 5.88
CA CYS A 137 11.66 -2.67 7.06
C CYS A 137 10.18 -2.29 6.83
N GLU A 138 9.93 -1.08 6.33
CA GLU A 138 8.56 -0.61 6.02
C GLU A 138 7.91 -1.48 4.93
N VAL A 139 8.64 -1.80 3.86
CA VAL A 139 8.15 -2.68 2.79
C VAL A 139 7.80 -4.07 3.34
N ASN A 140 8.63 -4.62 4.23
CA ASN A 140 8.36 -5.92 4.86
C ASN A 140 7.16 -5.87 5.80
N ARG A 141 6.97 -4.78 6.54
CA ARG A 141 5.79 -4.56 7.39
C ARG A 141 4.50 -4.52 6.56
N VAL A 142 4.52 -3.89 5.39
CA VAL A 142 3.38 -3.90 4.46
C VAL A 142 3.09 -5.31 3.95
N LYS A 143 4.13 -6.05 3.53
CA LYS A 143 3.97 -7.46 3.11
C LYS A 143 3.42 -8.35 4.22
N GLU A 144 3.87 -8.17 5.46
CA GLU A 144 3.32 -8.92 6.60
C GLU A 144 1.84 -8.59 6.81
N THR A 145 1.47 -7.32 6.64
CA THR A 145 0.06 -6.88 6.70
C THR A 145 -0.76 -7.54 5.60
N ASP A 146 -0.23 -7.67 4.38
CA ASP A 146 -0.88 -8.41 3.30
C ASP A 146 -1.12 -9.87 3.65
N THR A 147 -0.12 -10.57 4.21
CA THR A 147 -0.31 -11.97 4.62
C THR A 147 -1.43 -12.11 5.68
N LYS A 148 -1.51 -11.16 6.63
CA LYS A 148 -2.58 -11.13 7.64
C LYS A 148 -3.95 -10.86 7.04
N ILE A 149 -4.05 -9.92 6.10
CA ILE A 149 -5.31 -9.59 5.43
C ILE A 149 -5.78 -10.75 4.54
N THR A 150 -4.86 -11.35 3.79
CA THR A 150 -5.16 -12.53 2.98
C THR A 150 -5.64 -13.70 3.87
N ALA A 151 -4.99 -13.94 5.02
CA ALA A 151 -5.45 -14.93 5.99
C ALA A 151 -6.85 -14.61 6.54
N LEU A 152 -7.13 -13.35 6.89
CA LEU A 152 -8.46 -12.90 7.35
C LEU A 152 -9.54 -13.13 6.28
N ILE A 153 -9.24 -12.89 5.01
CA ILE A 153 -10.16 -13.16 3.90
C ILE A 153 -10.44 -14.65 3.78
N PHE A 154 -9.43 -15.52 3.87
CA PHE A 154 -9.63 -16.97 3.85
C PHE A 154 -10.45 -17.47 5.04
N VAL A 155 -10.22 -16.94 6.25
CA VAL A 155 -11.04 -17.23 7.43
C VAL A 155 -12.49 -16.78 7.20
N GLY A 156 -12.70 -15.59 6.64
CA GLY A 156 -14.02 -15.06 6.31
C GLY A 156 -14.77 -15.93 5.30
N LEU A 157 -14.10 -16.34 4.21
CA LEU A 157 -14.65 -17.25 3.21
C LEU A 157 -14.92 -18.65 3.79
N GLY A 158 -14.05 -19.14 4.68
CA GLY A 158 -14.21 -20.41 5.38
C GLY A 158 -15.46 -20.42 6.27
N LEU A 159 -15.63 -19.38 7.08
CA LEU A 159 -16.84 -19.21 7.90
C LEU A 159 -18.10 -19.11 7.03
N LEU A 160 -18.04 -18.34 5.94
CA LEU A 160 -19.15 -18.22 4.99
C LEU A 160 -19.52 -19.56 4.35
N ALA A 161 -18.54 -20.37 3.97
CA ALA A 161 -18.75 -21.72 3.44
C ALA A 161 -19.40 -22.65 4.48
N ILE A 162 -18.94 -22.62 5.75
CA ILE A 162 -19.53 -23.42 6.84
C ILE A 162 -20.99 -23.03 7.07
N PHE A 163 -21.28 -21.74 7.23
CA PHE A 163 -22.66 -21.27 7.45
C PHE A 163 -23.56 -21.58 6.26
N THR A 164 -23.05 -21.45 5.05
CA THR A 164 -23.78 -21.83 3.83
C THR A 164 -24.06 -23.32 3.80
N GLY A 165 -23.08 -24.17 4.15
CA GLY A 165 -23.25 -25.62 4.24
C GLY A 165 -24.35 -26.02 5.24
N ILE A 166 -24.38 -25.38 6.41
CA ILE A 166 -25.43 -25.58 7.43
C ILE A 166 -26.81 -25.16 6.86
N LEU A 167 -26.90 -24.00 6.21
CA LEU A 167 -28.15 -23.50 5.62
C LEU A 167 -28.66 -24.40 4.49
N ILE A 168 -27.77 -24.91 3.63
CA ILE A 168 -28.12 -25.86 2.57
C ILE A 168 -28.61 -27.17 3.18
N GLY A 169 -27.89 -27.72 4.17
CA GLY A 169 -28.29 -28.93 4.89
C GLY A 169 -29.68 -28.79 5.51
N TYR A 170 -29.93 -27.67 6.20
CA TYR A 170 -31.23 -27.38 6.80
C TYR A 170 -32.33 -27.23 5.74
N SER A 171 -32.04 -26.57 4.61
CA SER A 171 -32.99 -26.41 3.49
C SER A 171 -33.38 -27.75 2.86
N ILE A 172 -32.43 -28.69 2.73
CA ILE A 172 -32.70 -30.04 2.23
C ILE A 172 -33.57 -30.82 3.23
N LEU A 173 -33.28 -30.73 4.53
CA LEU A 173 -34.09 -31.37 5.57
C LEU A 173 -35.53 -30.84 5.58
N MET A 174 -35.70 -29.52 5.51
CA MET A 174 -37.01 -28.89 5.43
C MET A 174 -37.77 -29.31 4.17
N ALA A 175 -37.10 -29.33 3.01
CA ALA A 175 -37.72 -29.80 1.77
C ALA A 175 -38.17 -31.26 1.85
N ARG A 176 -37.34 -32.16 2.42
CA ARG A 176 -37.72 -33.57 2.63
C ARG A 176 -38.88 -33.72 3.61
N SER A 177 -38.88 -32.98 4.71
CA SER A 177 -39.99 -32.99 5.68
C SER A 177 -41.29 -32.54 5.02
N ASN A 178 -41.23 -31.50 4.20
CA ASN A 178 -42.37 -30.98 3.48
C ASN A 178 -42.88 -31.95 2.39
N ASP A 179 -41.98 -32.59 1.63
CA ASP A 179 -42.35 -33.64 0.68
C ASP A 179 -43.02 -34.82 1.38
N ASN A 180 -42.48 -35.27 2.51
CA ASN A 180 -43.08 -36.34 3.31
C ASN A 180 -44.47 -35.92 3.80
N PHE A 181 -44.61 -34.69 4.27
CA PHE A 181 -45.87 -34.12 4.73
C PHE A 181 -46.92 -34.06 3.60
N TRP A 182 -46.55 -33.56 2.42
CA TRP A 182 -47.44 -33.49 1.27
C TRP A 182 -47.89 -34.87 0.80
N ASN A 183 -46.96 -35.84 0.76
CA ASN A 183 -47.29 -37.22 0.40
C ASN A 183 -48.26 -37.85 1.43
N PHE A 184 -48.09 -37.57 2.72
CA PHE A 184 -49.01 -38.01 3.77
C PHE A 184 -50.41 -37.42 3.59
N VAL A 185 -50.52 -36.09 3.43
CA VAL A 185 -51.83 -35.42 3.22
C VAL A 185 -52.52 -35.92 1.95
N ASN A 186 -51.77 -36.08 0.86
CA ASN A 186 -52.32 -36.60 -0.39
C ASN A 186 -52.82 -38.05 -0.23
N GLN A 187 -52.06 -38.89 0.49
CA GLN A 187 -52.47 -40.25 0.80
C GLN A 187 -53.75 -40.30 1.65
N SER A 188 -53.81 -39.55 2.75
CA SER A 188 -55.00 -39.50 3.63
C SER A 188 -56.22 -38.93 2.92
N SER A 189 -56.05 -37.89 2.10
CA SER A 189 -57.14 -37.31 1.32
C SER A 189 -57.70 -38.29 0.28
N GLN A 190 -56.85 -39.05 -0.40
CA GLN A 190 -57.29 -40.06 -1.36
C GLN A 190 -58.05 -41.20 -0.68
N ILE A 191 -57.54 -41.70 0.46
CA ILE A 191 -58.21 -42.73 1.26
C ILE A 191 -59.58 -42.24 1.71
N SER A 192 -59.65 -41.03 2.28
CA SER A 192 -60.90 -40.41 2.72
C SER A 192 -61.91 -40.22 1.59
N PHE A 193 -61.45 -39.83 0.40
CA PHE A 193 -62.31 -39.70 -0.78
C PHE A 193 -62.92 -41.04 -1.19
N PHE A 194 -62.14 -42.13 -1.20
CA PHE A 194 -62.66 -43.46 -1.50
C PHE A 194 -63.71 -43.91 -0.47
N TYR A 195 -63.44 -43.73 0.82
CA TYR A 195 -64.40 -44.04 1.88
C TYR A 195 -65.70 -43.23 1.75
N LEU A 196 -65.61 -41.92 1.52
CA LEU A 196 -66.78 -41.05 1.31
C LEU A 196 -67.58 -41.48 0.08
N ARG A 197 -66.89 -41.78 -1.02
CA ARG A 197 -67.53 -42.25 -2.25
C ARG A 197 -68.27 -43.57 -2.02
N GLU A 198 -67.64 -44.51 -1.33
CA GLU A 198 -68.22 -45.81 -1.01
C GLU A 198 -69.45 -45.66 -0.10
N SER A 199 -69.35 -44.86 0.97
CA SER A 199 -70.47 -44.58 1.87
C SER A 199 -71.63 -43.85 1.17
N CYS A 200 -71.34 -42.94 0.23
CA CYS A 200 -72.36 -42.34 -0.62
C CYS A 200 -73.03 -43.35 -1.55
N LEU A 201 -72.26 -44.27 -2.16
CA LEU A 201 -72.80 -45.32 -3.03
C LEU A 201 -73.66 -46.31 -2.25
N GLU A 202 -73.27 -46.65 -1.03
CA GLU A 202 -74.03 -47.50 -0.11
C GLU A 202 -75.39 -46.86 0.23
N ARG A 203 -75.40 -45.59 0.66
CA ARG A 203 -76.66 -44.85 0.90
C ARG A 203 -77.52 -44.73 -0.35
N LEU A 204 -76.91 -44.52 -1.51
CA LEU A 204 -77.64 -44.47 -2.79
C LEU A 204 -78.29 -45.82 -3.11
N SER A 205 -77.61 -46.93 -2.80
CA SER A 205 -78.12 -48.28 -3.01
C SER A 205 -79.28 -48.61 -2.07
N GLU A 206 -79.22 -48.16 -0.80
CA GLU A 206 -80.31 -48.32 0.17
C GLU A 206 -81.58 -47.56 -0.28
N VAL A 207 -81.44 -46.33 -0.77
CA VAL A 207 -82.59 -45.48 -1.15
C VAL A 207 -83.25 -45.96 -2.45
N HIS A 208 -82.47 -46.41 -3.42
CA HIS A 208 -82.99 -46.77 -4.75
C HIS A 208 -83.24 -48.28 -4.93
N GLY A 209 -82.86 -49.13 -3.97
CA GLY A 209 -83.05 -50.59 -4.04
C GLY A 209 -82.28 -51.28 -5.16
N VAL A 210 -81.36 -50.56 -5.83
CA VAL A 210 -80.49 -51.07 -6.89
C VAL A 210 -79.11 -51.30 -6.28
N ASN A 211 -78.63 -52.54 -6.39
CA ASN A 211 -77.32 -52.94 -5.85
C ASN A 211 -76.19 -52.41 -6.75
N TYR A 212 -75.84 -51.14 -6.60
CA TYR A 212 -74.69 -50.51 -7.29
C TYR A 212 -73.33 -51.07 -6.84
N SER A 213 -73.30 -51.84 -5.75
CA SER A 213 -72.10 -52.46 -5.16
C SER A 213 -71.60 -53.70 -5.91
N LYS A 214 -72.44 -54.36 -6.73
CA LYS A 214 -72.10 -55.68 -7.33
C LYS A 214 -71.14 -55.65 -8.53
N ASP A 215 -70.91 -54.48 -9.13
CA ASP A 215 -70.00 -54.34 -10.29
C ASP A 215 -68.61 -53.79 -9.91
N ASN A 216 -68.40 -53.42 -8.64
CA ASN A 216 -67.13 -52.90 -8.13
C ASN A 216 -66.62 -53.81 -7.01
N ASN A 217 -66.13 -55.01 -7.37
CA ASN A 217 -65.37 -55.83 -6.43
C ASN A 217 -64.21 -55.02 -5.84
N ILE A 218 -64.29 -54.78 -4.54
CA ILE A 218 -63.32 -54.04 -3.72
C ILE A 218 -61.90 -54.62 -3.88
N GLU A 219 -61.78 -55.93 -4.12
CA GLU A 219 -60.50 -56.61 -4.38
C GLU A 219 -59.80 -56.19 -5.70
N ASN A 220 -60.55 -55.75 -6.72
CA ASN A 220 -59.97 -55.26 -7.98
C ASN A 220 -59.57 -53.77 -7.93
N HIS A 221 -59.85 -53.05 -6.84
CA HIS A 221 -59.47 -51.64 -6.66
C HIS A 221 -58.14 -51.44 -5.92
N TYR A 222 -57.70 -52.39 -5.09
CA TYR A 222 -56.40 -52.32 -4.40
C TYR A 222 -55.18 -52.12 -5.33
N PRO A 223 -55.05 -52.81 -6.49
CA PRO A 223 -53.95 -52.56 -7.42
C PRO A 223 -54.08 -51.22 -8.17
N LYS A 224 -55.30 -50.69 -8.36
CA LYS A 224 -55.53 -49.35 -8.94
C LYS A 224 -55.15 -48.24 -7.96
N ILE A 225 -55.48 -48.40 -6.69
CA ILE A 225 -55.07 -47.51 -5.59
C ILE A 225 -53.54 -47.43 -5.53
N LYS A 226 -52.84 -48.57 -5.68
CA LYS A 226 -51.35 -48.62 -5.71
C LYS A 226 -50.71 -47.91 -6.90
N ARG A 227 -51.35 -47.91 -8.07
CA ARG A 227 -50.89 -47.19 -9.29
C ARG A 227 -51.05 -45.67 -9.19
N TYR A 228 -51.96 -45.18 -8.35
CA TYR A 228 -52.18 -43.75 -8.11
C TYR A 228 -51.23 -43.14 -7.06
N TYR A 229 -50.53 -43.96 -6.26
CA TYR A 229 -49.52 -43.52 -5.29
C TYR A 229 -48.17 -43.17 -5.92
N ARG A 230 -48.14 -42.33 -6.96
CA ARG A 230 -46.88 -41.77 -7.43
C ARG A 230 -46.42 -40.72 -6.42
N LYS A 231 -45.39 -41.05 -5.63
CA LYS A 231 -44.74 -40.07 -4.73
C LYS A 231 -44.42 -38.82 -5.54
N ILE A 232 -44.95 -37.68 -5.10
CA ILE A 232 -44.62 -36.39 -5.68
C ILE A 232 -43.33 -35.94 -4.97
N HIS A 233 -42.24 -35.92 -5.71
CA HIS A 233 -41.01 -35.27 -5.27
C HIS A 233 -41.08 -33.82 -5.71
N SER A 234 -41.40 -32.92 -4.78
CA SER A 234 -41.34 -31.51 -5.12
C SER A 234 -39.86 -31.09 -5.14
N LYS A 235 -39.41 -30.51 -6.25
CA LYS A 235 -38.05 -29.94 -6.34
C LYS A 235 -37.94 -28.62 -5.58
N LEU A 236 -38.68 -28.44 -4.47
CA LEU A 236 -38.72 -27.22 -3.67
C LEU A 236 -37.32 -26.84 -3.18
N TYR A 237 -36.47 -27.82 -2.86
CA TYR A 237 -35.08 -27.59 -2.43
C TYR A 237 -34.26 -26.76 -3.43
N ILE A 238 -34.54 -26.83 -4.74
CA ILE A 238 -33.84 -26.03 -5.77
C ILE A 238 -34.09 -24.54 -5.57
N LYS A 239 -35.31 -24.16 -5.17
CA LYS A 239 -35.65 -22.74 -4.90
C LYS A 239 -34.86 -22.19 -3.72
N TYR A 240 -34.64 -22.99 -2.68
CA TYR A 240 -33.84 -22.61 -1.52
C TYR A 240 -32.36 -22.50 -1.86
N ILE A 241 -31.82 -23.51 -2.56
CA ILE A 241 -30.40 -23.53 -2.99
C ILE A 241 -30.09 -22.34 -3.89
N TRP A 242 -30.93 -22.05 -4.89
CA TRP A 242 -30.72 -20.92 -5.80
C TRP A 242 -30.62 -19.59 -5.04
N ARG A 243 -31.51 -19.36 -4.08
CA ARG A 243 -31.48 -18.11 -3.29
C ARG A 243 -30.18 -18.02 -2.48
N ILE A 244 -29.83 -19.07 -1.74
CA ILE A 244 -28.57 -19.13 -0.99
C ILE A 244 -27.36 -18.88 -1.91
N SER A 245 -27.36 -19.44 -3.13
CA SER A 245 -26.32 -19.21 -4.13
C SER A 245 -26.20 -17.75 -4.56
N ILE A 246 -27.31 -17.00 -4.64
CA ILE A 246 -27.26 -15.55 -4.93
C ILE A 246 -26.50 -14.81 -3.82
N PHE A 247 -26.80 -15.10 -2.55
CA PHE A 247 -26.09 -14.45 -1.44
C PHE A 247 -24.61 -14.80 -1.44
N LEU A 248 -24.27 -16.08 -1.68
CA LEU A 248 -22.88 -16.51 -1.78
C LEU A 248 -22.16 -15.84 -2.96
N ALA A 249 -22.79 -15.74 -4.13
CA ALA A 249 -22.20 -15.06 -5.28
C ALA A 249 -21.90 -13.58 -4.98
N ILE A 250 -22.82 -12.88 -4.32
CA ILE A 250 -22.66 -11.48 -3.93
C ILE A 250 -21.54 -11.32 -2.90
N ALA A 251 -21.51 -12.18 -1.86
CA ALA A 251 -20.46 -12.17 -0.85
C ALA A 251 -19.07 -12.48 -1.42
N SER A 252 -18.97 -13.50 -2.28
CA SER A 252 -17.73 -13.84 -2.97
C SER A 252 -17.24 -12.71 -3.89
N CYS A 253 -18.16 -12.07 -4.62
CA CYS A 253 -17.84 -10.92 -5.47
C CYS A 253 -17.27 -9.76 -4.63
N TYR A 254 -17.80 -9.51 -3.44
CA TYR A 254 -17.27 -8.49 -2.52
C TYR A 254 -15.85 -8.81 -2.06
N TYR A 255 -15.59 -10.01 -1.55
CA TYR A 255 -14.23 -10.37 -1.12
C TYR A 255 -13.23 -10.32 -2.28
N PHE A 256 -13.65 -10.74 -3.47
CA PHE A 256 -12.82 -10.69 -4.66
C PHE A 256 -12.50 -9.25 -5.09
N THR A 257 -13.52 -8.39 -5.19
CA THR A 257 -13.34 -6.98 -5.56
C THR A 257 -12.53 -6.21 -4.51
N LEU A 258 -12.77 -6.46 -3.22
CA LEU A 258 -12.02 -5.84 -2.14
C LEU A 258 -10.53 -6.18 -2.21
N LYS A 259 -10.19 -7.47 -2.42
CA LYS A 259 -8.79 -7.91 -2.51
C LYS A 259 -8.10 -7.44 -3.79
N PHE A 260 -8.66 -7.78 -4.95
CA PHE A 260 -7.98 -7.61 -6.23
C PHE A 260 -8.11 -6.21 -6.82
N SER A 261 -9.19 -5.48 -6.53
CA SER A 261 -9.40 -4.16 -7.14
C SER A 261 -8.92 -3.02 -6.26
N LEU A 262 -9.11 -3.09 -4.95
CA LEU A 262 -8.91 -1.95 -4.04
C LEU A 262 -7.68 -2.16 -3.14
N TYR A 263 -7.60 -3.31 -2.47
CA TYR A 263 -6.50 -3.58 -1.54
C TYR A 263 -5.14 -3.69 -2.25
N ASP A 264 -5.09 -4.39 -3.39
CA ASP A 264 -3.87 -4.53 -4.22
C ASP A 264 -3.25 -3.17 -4.62
N GLN A 265 -4.11 -2.18 -4.91
CA GLN A 265 -3.66 -0.82 -5.21
C GLN A 265 -3.08 -0.13 -3.98
N CYS A 266 -3.74 -0.24 -2.82
CA CYS A 266 -3.23 0.29 -1.56
C CYS A 266 -1.87 -0.31 -1.20
N GLU A 267 -1.73 -1.63 -1.31
CA GLU A 267 -0.49 -2.35 -1.06
C GLU A 267 0.63 -1.86 -1.97
N THR A 268 0.36 -1.79 -3.27
CA THR A 268 1.32 -1.29 -4.28
C THR A 268 1.79 0.13 -3.93
N TYR A 269 0.89 1.01 -3.52
CA TYR A 269 1.23 2.39 -3.15
C TYR A 269 2.03 2.46 -1.85
N LEU A 270 1.67 1.67 -0.84
CA LEU A 270 2.38 1.61 0.43
C LEU A 270 3.81 1.06 0.27
N ILE A 271 4.02 0.09 -0.62
CA ILE A 271 5.37 -0.46 -0.92
C ILE A 271 6.22 0.54 -1.69
N ASN A 272 5.63 1.26 -2.63
CA ASN A 272 6.39 2.12 -3.54
C ASN A 272 6.65 3.52 -2.99
N ARG A 273 5.82 4.03 -2.08
CA ARG A 273 6.02 5.36 -1.45
C ARG A 273 7.39 5.52 -0.77
N PRO A 274 7.85 4.64 0.16
CA PRO A 274 9.14 4.82 0.81
C PRO A 274 10.30 4.71 -0.20
N LYS A 275 10.18 3.86 -1.23
CA LYS A 275 11.17 3.75 -2.32
C LYS A 275 11.24 5.01 -3.17
N LEU A 276 10.09 5.60 -3.51
CA LEU A 276 10.01 6.86 -4.25
C LEU A 276 10.69 7.99 -3.49
N LEU A 277 10.37 8.16 -2.20
CA LEU A 277 10.95 9.21 -1.36
C LEU A 277 12.47 9.02 -1.19
N LEU A 278 12.92 7.80 -0.95
CA LEU A 278 14.36 7.49 -0.87
C LEU A 278 15.06 7.78 -2.19
N ASN A 279 14.48 7.41 -3.34
CA ASN A 279 15.06 7.65 -4.65
C ASN A 279 15.18 9.15 -4.98
N LEU A 280 14.21 9.96 -4.56
CA LEU A 280 14.31 11.42 -4.71
C LEU A 280 15.42 12.02 -3.86
N LEU A 281 15.54 11.60 -2.60
CA LEU A 281 16.64 12.03 -1.73
C LEU A 281 17.99 11.57 -2.24
N ALA A 282 18.09 10.31 -2.68
CA ALA A 282 19.29 9.73 -3.25
C ALA A 282 19.72 10.51 -4.49
N ARG A 283 18.79 10.89 -5.37
CA ARG A 283 19.09 11.70 -6.56
C ARG A 283 19.71 13.06 -6.21
N ARG A 284 19.16 13.76 -5.22
CA ARG A 284 19.71 15.03 -4.72
C ARG A 284 21.13 14.85 -4.20
N VAL A 285 21.36 13.81 -3.41
CA VAL A 285 22.66 13.42 -2.88
C VAL A 285 23.66 13.09 -3.99
N LEU A 286 23.24 12.33 -5.02
CA LEU A 286 24.08 11.93 -6.15
C LEU A 286 24.49 13.13 -6.99
N LEU A 287 23.59 14.09 -7.21
CA LEU A 287 23.92 15.35 -7.89
C LEU A 287 25.02 16.13 -7.14
N SER A 288 24.86 16.33 -5.83
CA SER A 288 25.89 16.99 -5.01
C SER A 288 27.21 16.21 -4.97
N ARG A 289 27.16 14.87 -4.90
CA ARG A 289 28.37 14.02 -5.01
C ARG A 289 29.07 14.24 -6.34
N MET A 290 28.34 14.18 -7.45
CA MET A 290 28.89 14.40 -8.78
C MET A 290 29.49 15.80 -8.93
N SER A 291 28.85 16.83 -8.36
CA SER A 291 29.36 18.21 -8.36
C SER A 291 30.70 18.33 -7.64
N VAL A 292 30.80 17.79 -6.43
CA VAL A 292 32.04 17.78 -5.64
C VAL A 292 33.16 17.07 -6.39
N PHE A 293 32.92 15.86 -6.91
CA PHE A 293 33.97 15.12 -7.60
C PHE A 293 34.32 15.71 -8.97
N ALA A 294 33.35 16.28 -9.70
CA ALA A 294 33.63 17.01 -10.95
C ALA A 294 34.52 18.24 -10.69
N ARG A 295 34.22 19.01 -9.63
CA ARG A 295 35.03 20.15 -9.16
C ARG A 295 36.46 19.74 -8.83
N ASP A 296 36.61 18.63 -8.13
CA ASP A 296 37.92 18.12 -7.74
C ASP A 296 38.75 17.62 -8.94
N ILE A 297 38.11 17.07 -9.98
CA ILE A 297 38.78 16.69 -11.23
C ILE A 297 39.16 17.93 -12.05
N GLY A 298 38.21 18.86 -12.24
CA GLY A 298 38.35 20.02 -13.14
C GLY A 298 39.33 21.07 -12.65
N THR A 299 39.53 21.23 -11.34
CA THR A 299 40.46 22.24 -10.80
C THR A 299 41.93 21.81 -10.86
N SER A 300 42.24 20.56 -11.23
CA SER A 300 43.59 19.95 -11.28
C SER A 300 44.46 20.16 -10.02
N SER A 301 43.87 20.70 -8.95
CA SER A 301 44.55 21.23 -7.78
C SER A 301 43.80 20.74 -6.55
N TYR A 302 44.52 20.02 -5.69
CA TYR A 302 44.15 19.71 -4.29
C TYR A 302 43.46 18.38 -3.92
N LEU A 303 43.38 17.37 -4.80
CA LEU A 303 43.16 15.98 -4.36
C LEU A 303 44.42 15.09 -4.43
N ARG A 304 45.56 15.65 -4.00
CA ARG A 304 46.62 14.82 -3.38
C ARG A 304 46.40 14.60 -1.86
N TRP A 305 45.30 15.11 -1.29
CA TRP A 305 45.15 15.26 0.16
C TRP A 305 44.23 14.24 0.84
N ILE A 306 43.44 13.48 0.06
CA ILE A 306 42.74 12.29 0.54
C ILE A 306 43.51 11.11 -0.02
N PRO A 307 44.53 10.59 0.67
CA PRO A 307 45.08 9.31 0.27
C PRO A 307 43.97 8.25 0.32
N ASN A 308 44.03 7.29 -0.60
CA ASN A 308 43.10 6.15 -0.71
C ASN A 308 42.91 5.40 0.63
N SER A 309 43.79 5.63 1.62
CA SER A 309 43.74 5.07 2.98
C SER A 309 42.60 5.58 3.86
N TYR A 310 41.83 6.61 3.45
CA TYR A 310 40.72 7.18 4.26
C TYR A 310 39.32 6.69 3.83
N GLY A 311 39.23 5.68 2.97
CA GLY A 311 37.95 5.05 2.61
C GLY A 311 37.18 5.72 1.49
N LEU A 312 37.83 6.58 0.70
CA LEU A 312 37.28 7.13 -0.54
C LEU A 312 38.09 6.61 -1.73
N ALA A 313 37.42 6.26 -2.82
CA ALA A 313 38.10 5.94 -4.06
C ALA A 313 38.64 7.22 -4.72
N SER A 314 39.41 7.06 -5.81
CA SER A 314 39.82 8.22 -6.62
C SER A 314 38.59 8.97 -7.12
N SER A 315 38.62 10.30 -7.19
CA SER A 315 37.45 11.12 -7.60
C SER A 315 36.89 10.77 -8.96
N LYS A 316 37.74 10.27 -9.87
CA LYS A 316 37.28 9.76 -11.17
C LYS A 316 36.39 8.53 -11.02
N LEU A 317 36.76 7.62 -10.11
CA LEU A 317 35.98 6.42 -9.81
C LEU A 317 34.69 6.80 -9.08
N GLU A 318 34.75 7.63 -8.04
CA GLU A 318 33.58 8.12 -7.30
C GLU A 318 32.58 8.87 -8.21
N PHE A 319 33.09 9.71 -9.12
CA PHE A 319 32.26 10.37 -10.13
C PHE A 319 31.60 9.36 -11.06
N SER A 320 32.34 8.36 -11.54
CA SER A 320 31.81 7.31 -12.42
C SER A 320 30.69 6.51 -11.74
N THR A 321 30.92 6.07 -10.50
CA THR A 321 29.93 5.33 -9.70
C THR A 321 28.69 6.16 -9.46
N SER A 322 28.84 7.42 -9.00
CA SER A 322 27.71 8.32 -8.75
C SER A 322 26.91 8.61 -10.04
N SER A 323 27.59 8.70 -11.19
CA SER A 323 26.97 8.86 -12.50
C SER A 323 26.16 7.63 -12.93
N GLU A 324 26.66 6.43 -12.66
CA GLU A 324 25.93 5.18 -12.94
C GLU A 324 24.70 5.03 -12.04
N GLU A 325 24.85 5.29 -10.74
CA GLU A 325 23.74 5.29 -9.78
C GLU A 325 22.67 6.33 -10.15
N PHE A 326 23.08 7.52 -10.60
CA PHE A 326 22.15 8.56 -11.06
C PHE A 326 21.33 8.11 -12.29
N LYS A 327 21.95 7.40 -13.24
CA LYS A 327 21.23 6.83 -14.40
C LYS A 327 20.22 5.77 -14.00
N LEU A 328 20.58 4.89 -13.07
CA LEU A 328 19.69 3.86 -12.55
C LEU A 328 18.49 4.50 -11.83
N SER A 329 18.75 5.47 -10.95
CA SER A 329 17.71 6.24 -10.26
C SER A 329 16.75 6.95 -11.25
N ASN A 330 17.30 7.53 -12.33
CA ASN A 330 16.47 8.14 -13.39
C ASN A 330 15.54 7.14 -14.09
N HIS A 331 15.99 5.90 -14.28
CA HIS A 331 15.16 4.85 -14.86
C HIS A 331 14.04 4.45 -13.90
N GLU A 332 14.34 4.28 -12.62
CA GLU A 332 13.36 3.91 -11.59
C GLU A 332 12.28 4.98 -11.38
N LEU A 333 12.64 6.26 -11.41
CA LEU A 333 11.70 7.40 -11.31
C LEU A 333 10.68 7.46 -12.46
N ARG A 334 10.94 6.77 -13.57
CA ARG A 334 10.02 6.64 -14.71
C ARG A 334 9.15 5.39 -14.65
N SER A 335 9.29 4.58 -13.61
CA SER A 335 8.45 3.40 -13.42
C SER A 335 6.98 3.82 -13.28
N LYS A 336 6.08 3.02 -13.87
CA LYS A 336 4.64 3.30 -13.84
C LYS A 336 4.11 3.38 -12.40
N ASP A 337 4.67 2.60 -11.49
CA ASP A 337 4.18 2.53 -10.12
C ASP A 337 4.56 3.75 -9.29
N PHE A 338 5.71 4.37 -9.56
CA PHE A 338 6.04 5.67 -8.98
C PHE A 338 5.19 6.79 -9.55
N LEU A 339 4.95 6.79 -10.87
CA LEU A 339 4.10 7.82 -11.50
C LEU A 339 2.66 7.80 -11.00
N LYS A 340 2.11 6.63 -10.60
CA LYS A 340 0.77 6.54 -10.01
C LYS A 340 0.65 7.26 -8.65
N LEU A 341 1.76 7.47 -7.94
CA LEU A 341 1.80 8.15 -6.65
C LEU A 341 1.85 9.68 -6.77
N LEU A 342 1.96 10.20 -7.99
CA LEU A 342 2.17 11.63 -8.24
C LEU A 342 0.90 12.24 -8.86
N SER A 343 0.59 13.49 -8.47
CA SER A 343 -0.40 14.30 -9.15
C SER A 343 0.02 14.62 -10.59
N ASP A 344 -0.94 14.94 -11.44
CA ASP A 344 -0.65 15.31 -12.83
C ASP A 344 0.12 16.62 -12.92
N ASP A 345 -0.16 17.58 -12.04
CA ASP A 345 0.61 18.83 -11.93
C ASP A 345 2.09 18.56 -11.64
N LEU A 346 2.38 17.63 -10.74
CA LEU A 346 3.76 17.29 -10.39
C LEU A 346 4.46 16.48 -11.50
N LYS A 347 3.73 15.65 -12.25
CA LYS A 347 4.27 15.00 -13.46
C LYS A 347 4.65 16.03 -14.52
N THR A 348 3.79 17.01 -14.78
CA THR A 348 4.07 18.13 -15.68
C THR A 348 5.26 18.95 -15.17
N GLY A 349 5.31 19.25 -13.86
CA GLY A 349 6.46 19.92 -13.23
C GLY A 349 7.78 19.18 -13.39
N TRP A 350 7.76 17.85 -13.35
CA TRP A 350 8.96 17.03 -13.50
C TRP A 350 9.43 16.86 -14.93
N PHE A 351 8.50 16.57 -15.86
CA PHE A 351 8.85 16.11 -17.20
C PHE A 351 8.63 17.15 -18.30
N GLU A 352 7.83 18.18 -18.05
CA GLU A 352 7.38 19.10 -19.09
C GLU A 352 7.78 20.54 -18.80
N THR A 353 7.21 21.18 -17.77
CA THR A 353 7.43 22.61 -17.51
C THR A 353 7.33 23.02 -16.04
N ILE A 354 8.17 23.98 -15.65
CA ILE A 354 8.09 24.66 -14.34
C ILE A 354 7.89 26.15 -14.59
N ARG A 355 6.93 26.73 -13.84
CA ARG A 355 6.70 28.18 -13.81
C ARG A 355 7.70 28.81 -12.86
N THR A 356 8.86 29.19 -13.38
CA THR A 356 9.92 29.89 -12.66
C THR A 356 10.61 30.88 -13.59
N ASP A 357 11.23 31.91 -13.03
CA ASP A 357 12.02 32.89 -13.78
C ASP A 357 13.37 32.31 -14.24
N ASP A 358 13.79 31.17 -13.68
CA ASP A 358 15.00 30.46 -14.07
C ASP A 358 14.80 29.68 -15.38
N TYR A 359 15.34 30.23 -16.48
CA TYR A 359 15.25 29.63 -17.82
C TYR A 359 15.67 28.15 -17.86
N TYR A 360 16.65 27.79 -17.03
CA TYR A 360 17.19 26.45 -16.89
C TYR A 360 16.16 25.40 -16.44
N LEU A 361 15.19 25.79 -15.63
CA LEU A 361 14.18 24.91 -15.04
C LEU A 361 12.88 24.83 -15.87
N HIS A 362 12.73 25.67 -16.90
CA HIS A 362 11.51 25.75 -17.70
C HIS A 362 11.09 24.44 -18.37
N LEU A 363 12.02 23.52 -18.64
CA LEU A 363 11.74 22.23 -19.27
C LEU A 363 11.53 21.08 -18.27
N GLY A 364 11.27 21.42 -17.00
CA GLY A 364 11.06 20.45 -15.94
C GLY A 364 12.34 20.03 -15.21
N THR A 365 12.19 19.58 -13.96
CA THR A 365 13.33 19.16 -13.12
C THR A 365 14.08 17.97 -13.69
N TYR A 366 13.41 17.10 -14.46
CA TYR A 366 14.05 15.94 -15.07
C TYR A 366 15.06 16.36 -16.15
N VAL A 367 14.66 17.28 -17.04
CA VAL A 367 15.55 17.78 -18.10
C VAL A 367 16.69 18.57 -17.49
N ALA A 368 16.38 19.48 -16.56
CA ALA A 368 17.37 20.23 -15.80
C ALA A 368 18.43 19.29 -15.20
N ALA A 369 18.03 18.33 -14.36
CA ALA A 369 18.98 17.40 -13.74
C ALA A 369 19.86 16.63 -14.74
N ASN A 370 19.37 16.30 -15.95
CA ASN A 370 20.19 15.70 -17.00
C ASN A 370 21.19 16.70 -17.60
N ILE A 371 20.82 17.98 -17.75
CA ILE A 371 21.74 19.04 -18.17
C ILE A 371 22.86 19.21 -17.13
N ILE A 372 22.55 19.27 -15.83
CA ILE A 372 23.58 19.34 -14.77
C ILE A 372 24.50 18.13 -14.81
N TYR A 373 23.94 16.93 -15.00
CA TYR A 373 24.74 15.72 -15.16
C TYR A 373 25.71 15.83 -16.37
N MET A 374 25.24 16.37 -17.50
CA MET A 374 26.08 16.58 -18.68
C MET A 374 27.15 17.66 -18.46
N GLU A 375 26.81 18.75 -17.77
CA GLU A 375 27.75 19.81 -17.39
C GLU A 375 28.82 19.28 -16.43
N ALA A 376 28.44 18.50 -15.41
CA ALA A 376 29.37 17.86 -14.48
C ALA A 376 30.34 16.92 -15.21
N LYS A 377 29.83 16.16 -16.19
CA LYS A 377 30.66 15.29 -17.05
C LYS A 377 31.59 16.10 -17.97
N TYR A 378 31.12 17.23 -18.49
CA TYR A 378 31.94 18.11 -19.31
C TYR A 378 33.10 18.71 -18.51
N ILE A 379 32.81 19.19 -17.29
CA ILE A 379 33.80 19.73 -16.36
C ILE A 379 34.84 18.67 -15.97
N SER A 380 34.41 17.42 -15.75
CA SER A 380 35.33 16.34 -15.35
C SER A 380 36.27 15.84 -16.45
N VAL A 381 36.00 16.17 -17.72
CA VAL A 381 36.83 15.74 -18.87
C VAL A 381 37.63 16.90 -19.49
N THR A 382 37.20 18.15 -19.29
CA THR A 382 37.82 19.31 -19.92
C THR A 382 38.94 19.88 -19.04
N PRO A 383 40.16 20.12 -19.59
CA PRO A 383 41.26 20.71 -18.82
C PRO A 383 40.96 22.15 -18.41
N ALA A 384 41.43 22.55 -17.22
CA ALA A 384 41.19 23.87 -16.64
C ALA A 384 41.65 25.03 -17.55
N ASN A 385 40.70 25.80 -18.06
CA ASN A 385 40.90 27.06 -18.76
C ASN A 385 39.89 28.14 -18.29
N ILE A 386 40.05 29.40 -18.70
CA ILE A 386 39.16 30.49 -18.27
C ILE A 386 37.68 30.23 -18.66
N GLY A 387 37.43 29.59 -19.81
CA GLY A 387 36.07 29.20 -20.22
C GLY A 387 35.44 28.14 -19.32
N THR A 388 36.22 27.18 -18.82
CA THR A 388 35.76 26.17 -17.85
C THR A 388 35.45 26.78 -16.49
N VAL A 389 36.12 27.87 -16.09
CA VAL A 389 35.86 28.58 -14.84
C VAL A 389 34.53 29.35 -14.88
N ILE A 390 34.17 29.93 -16.03
CA ILE A 390 32.86 30.60 -16.23
C ILE A 390 31.74 29.56 -16.36
N ALA A 391 31.95 28.49 -17.14
CA ALA A 391 31.01 27.38 -17.24
C ALA A 391 30.72 26.76 -15.85
N TYR A 392 31.75 26.71 -15.01
CA TYR A 392 31.66 26.27 -13.63
C TYR A 392 30.85 27.21 -12.72
N SER A 393 30.90 28.54 -12.93
CA SER A 393 30.04 29.50 -12.20
C SER A 393 28.57 29.24 -12.42
N ASN A 394 28.23 29.05 -13.70
CA ASN A 394 26.85 28.85 -14.12
C ASN A 394 26.35 27.49 -13.65
N TYR A 395 27.22 26.47 -13.67
CA TYR A 395 26.94 25.14 -13.13
C TYR A 395 26.53 25.18 -11.65
N ILE A 396 27.29 25.85 -10.77
CA ILE A 396 26.96 25.95 -9.33
C ILE A 396 25.64 26.70 -9.11
N GLY A 397 25.44 27.81 -9.84
CA GLY A 397 24.20 28.58 -9.76
C GLY A 397 22.97 27.75 -10.15
N ASN A 398 23.08 27.00 -11.24
CA ASN A 398 22.03 26.10 -11.73
C ASN A 398 21.80 24.91 -10.79
N GLU A 399 22.87 24.34 -10.23
CA GLU A 399 22.79 23.25 -9.26
C GLU A 399 22.04 23.67 -8.00
N THR A 400 22.40 24.83 -7.44
CA THR A 400 21.74 25.36 -6.26
C THR A 400 20.23 25.55 -6.52
N ALA A 401 19.87 26.20 -7.64
CA ALA A 401 18.46 26.39 -8.02
C ALA A 401 17.71 25.07 -8.22
N LEU A 402 18.36 24.06 -8.80
CA LEU A 402 17.77 22.73 -8.95
C LEU A 402 17.58 22.02 -7.60
N GLN A 403 18.56 22.13 -6.68
CA GLN A 403 18.48 21.52 -5.36
C GLN A 403 17.38 22.14 -4.48
N GLU A 404 17.15 23.44 -4.62
CA GLU A 404 16.02 24.15 -4.01
C GLU A 404 14.68 23.61 -4.55
N THR A 405 14.57 23.55 -5.88
CA THR A 405 13.36 23.04 -6.55
C THR A 405 13.09 21.58 -6.19
N PHE A 406 14.13 20.75 -6.05
CA PHE A 406 13.98 19.39 -5.55
C PHE A 406 13.53 19.32 -4.09
N GLY A 407 13.89 20.29 -3.26
CA GLY A 407 13.38 20.41 -1.88
C GLY A 407 11.87 20.63 -1.88
N VAL A 408 11.41 21.64 -2.61
CA VAL A 408 9.97 21.94 -2.75
C VAL A 408 9.21 20.74 -3.34
N ASN A 409 9.75 20.14 -4.40
CA ASN A 409 9.13 18.96 -5.01
C ASN A 409 9.09 17.75 -4.06
N TYR A 410 10.09 17.57 -3.18
CA TYR A 410 10.08 16.48 -2.22
C TYR A 410 8.90 16.59 -1.24
N ASP A 411 8.65 17.79 -0.72
CA ASP A 411 7.54 18.02 0.22
C ASP A 411 6.19 17.82 -0.46
N ILE A 412 6.04 18.29 -1.72
CA ILE A 412 4.82 18.09 -2.49
C ILE A 412 4.62 16.58 -2.80
N VAL A 413 5.67 15.85 -3.17
CA VAL A 413 5.58 14.39 -3.39
C VAL A 413 5.19 13.65 -2.11
N ASP A 414 5.75 14.03 -0.97
CA ASP A 414 5.39 13.43 0.31
C ASP A 414 3.90 13.61 0.60
N GLN A 415 3.37 14.81 0.35
CA GLN A 415 1.96 15.12 0.53
C GLN A 415 1.05 14.40 -0.50
N ASP A 416 1.35 14.49 -1.79
CA ASP A 416 0.59 13.86 -2.88
C ASP A 416 0.50 12.34 -2.71
N SER A 417 1.62 11.71 -2.34
CA SER A 417 1.67 10.26 -2.12
C SER A 417 0.80 9.86 -0.92
N LYS A 418 0.80 10.64 0.16
CA LYS A 418 -0.08 10.43 1.32
C LYS A 418 -1.55 10.57 0.94
N ASP A 419 -1.90 11.60 0.17
CA ASP A 419 -3.29 11.88 -0.20
C ASP A 419 -3.82 10.86 -1.20
N THR A 420 -2.98 10.37 -2.11
CA THR A 420 -3.30 9.25 -3.01
C THR A 420 -3.60 7.99 -2.22
N ILE A 421 -2.75 7.63 -1.24
CA ILE A 421 -2.98 6.45 -0.37
C ILE A 421 -4.26 6.61 0.45
N LYS A 422 -4.49 7.79 1.05
CA LYS A 422 -5.73 8.07 1.79
C LYS A 422 -6.97 7.94 0.92
N SER A 423 -6.93 8.40 -0.32
CA SER A 423 -8.03 8.29 -1.27
C SER A 423 -8.42 6.84 -1.53
N GLU A 424 -7.43 5.96 -1.75
CA GLU A 424 -7.70 4.51 -1.91
C GLU A 424 -8.24 3.87 -0.63
N LEU A 425 -7.73 4.28 0.54
CA LEU A 425 -8.25 3.82 1.83
C LEU A 425 -9.71 4.25 2.06
N TYR A 426 -10.08 5.47 1.67
CA TYR A 426 -11.47 5.91 1.70
C TYR A 426 -12.35 5.12 0.73
N LYS A 427 -11.87 4.77 -0.47
CA LYS A 427 -12.62 3.89 -1.40
C LYS A 427 -12.88 2.51 -0.79
N LEU A 428 -11.91 1.93 -0.09
CA LEU A 428 -12.09 0.68 0.67
C LEU A 428 -13.19 0.79 1.74
N ILE A 429 -13.19 1.89 2.50
CA ILE A 429 -14.21 2.15 3.52
C ILE A 429 -15.58 2.32 2.86
N TYR A 430 -15.71 3.18 1.84
CA TYR A 430 -16.97 3.42 1.16
C TYR A 430 -17.54 2.14 0.54
N MET A 431 -16.71 1.33 -0.11
CA MET A 431 -17.13 0.06 -0.68
C MET A 431 -17.66 -0.90 0.39
N THR A 432 -16.99 -0.96 1.54
CA THR A 432 -17.43 -1.78 2.68
C THR A 432 -18.77 -1.33 3.25
N VAL A 433 -18.98 -0.01 3.39
CA VAL A 433 -20.25 0.56 3.88
C VAL A 433 -21.39 0.32 2.88
N ILE A 434 -21.16 0.56 1.59
CA ILE A 434 -22.14 0.34 0.53
C ILE A 434 -22.52 -1.14 0.46
N PHE A 435 -21.53 -2.03 0.50
CA PHE A 435 -21.78 -3.47 0.44
C PHE A 435 -22.55 -3.98 1.66
N SER A 436 -22.17 -3.53 2.87
CA SER A 436 -22.88 -3.88 4.10
C SER A 436 -24.34 -3.40 4.06
N SER A 437 -24.57 -2.19 3.55
CA SER A 437 -25.92 -1.65 3.36
C SER A 437 -26.71 -2.46 2.32
N ALA A 438 -26.08 -2.85 1.21
CA ALA A 438 -26.70 -3.67 0.18
C ALA A 438 -27.12 -5.06 0.71
N LEU A 439 -26.30 -5.69 1.57
CA LEU A 439 -26.66 -6.95 2.22
C LEU A 439 -27.88 -6.81 3.14
N ILE A 440 -27.98 -5.71 3.90
CA ILE A 440 -29.15 -5.42 4.75
C ILE A 440 -30.40 -5.25 3.89
N LEU A 441 -30.33 -4.47 2.80
CA LEU A 441 -31.46 -4.29 1.88
C LEU A 441 -31.86 -5.61 1.23
N LEU A 442 -30.90 -6.42 0.81
CA LEU A 442 -31.15 -7.73 0.23
C LEU A 442 -31.85 -8.66 1.24
N TYR A 443 -31.48 -8.61 2.52
CA TYR A 443 -32.19 -9.33 3.57
C TYR A 443 -33.65 -8.85 3.70
N ILE A 444 -33.87 -7.54 3.82
CA ILE A 444 -35.20 -6.95 4.06
C ILE A 444 -36.15 -7.18 2.88
N PHE A 445 -35.68 -6.99 1.65
CA PHE A 445 -36.55 -7.04 0.46
C PHE A 445 -36.64 -8.41 -0.20
N PHE A 446 -35.62 -9.26 -0.08
CA PHE A 446 -35.59 -10.54 -0.79
C PHE A 446 -35.78 -11.75 0.12
N TYR A 447 -35.07 -11.79 1.26
CA TYR A 447 -35.12 -12.94 2.16
C TYR A 447 -36.27 -12.88 3.15
N HIS A 448 -36.50 -11.73 3.79
CA HIS A 448 -37.54 -11.58 4.79
C HIS A 448 -38.96 -11.89 4.25
N PRO A 449 -39.38 -11.38 3.07
CA PRO A 449 -40.70 -11.69 2.52
C PRO A 449 -40.85 -13.17 2.15
N PHE A 450 -39.76 -13.78 1.68
CA PHE A 450 -39.72 -15.20 1.37
C PHE A 450 -39.94 -16.04 2.64
N ILE A 451 -39.16 -15.80 3.69
CA ILE A 451 -39.30 -16.51 4.98
C ILE A 451 -40.71 -16.33 5.56
N TYR A 452 -41.26 -15.12 5.47
CA TYR A 452 -42.63 -14.84 5.92
C TYR A 452 -43.67 -15.64 5.14
N SER A 453 -43.54 -15.71 3.81
CA SER A 453 -44.44 -16.47 2.95
C SER A 453 -44.42 -17.98 3.26
N GLU A 454 -43.21 -18.54 3.47
CA GLU A 454 -43.03 -19.95 3.83
C GLU A 454 -43.60 -20.25 5.23
N LYS A 455 -43.40 -19.36 6.20
CA LYS A 455 -44.00 -19.48 7.54
C LYS A 455 -45.53 -19.49 7.48
N CYS A 456 -46.13 -18.63 6.66
CA CYS A 456 -47.57 -18.59 6.46
C CYS A 456 -48.09 -19.87 5.81
N TRP A 457 -47.40 -20.37 4.78
CA TRP A 457 -47.77 -21.60 4.09
C TRP A 457 -47.67 -22.83 5.01
N LEU A 458 -46.60 -22.94 5.80
CA LEU A 458 -46.46 -23.97 6.84
C LEU A 458 -47.57 -23.88 7.90
N SER A 459 -47.98 -22.69 8.31
CA SER A 459 -49.09 -22.50 9.26
C SER A 459 -50.41 -23.02 8.71
N LYS A 460 -50.70 -22.75 7.42
CA LYS A 460 -51.92 -23.25 6.76
C LYS A 460 -51.93 -24.76 6.65
N LEU A 461 -50.79 -25.37 6.33
CA LEU A 461 -50.65 -26.82 6.28
C LEU A 461 -50.84 -27.48 7.65
N LYS A 462 -50.27 -26.90 8.71
CA LYS A 462 -50.49 -27.38 10.08
C LYS A 462 -51.98 -27.33 10.47
N LEU A 463 -52.70 -26.29 10.06
CA LEU A 463 -54.14 -26.18 10.30
C LEU A 463 -54.92 -27.27 9.56
N LEU A 464 -54.63 -27.52 8.28
CA LEU A 464 -55.21 -28.63 7.51
C LEU A 464 -54.98 -29.99 8.19
N MET A 465 -53.78 -30.22 8.74
CA MET A 465 -53.48 -31.45 9.47
C MET A 465 -54.33 -31.61 10.72
N SER A 466 -54.53 -30.53 11.49
CA SER A 466 -55.37 -30.58 12.69
C SER A 466 -56.81 -30.99 12.37
N ILE A 467 -57.32 -30.57 11.22
CA ILE A 467 -58.67 -30.95 10.76
C ILE A 467 -58.71 -32.42 10.38
N ILE A 468 -57.73 -32.91 9.60
CA ILE A 468 -57.67 -34.31 9.15
C ILE A 468 -57.49 -35.27 10.33
N LYS A 469 -56.65 -34.91 11.31
CA LYS A 469 -56.45 -35.73 12.51
C LYS A 469 -57.72 -35.81 13.37
N ASN A 470 -58.40 -34.68 13.58
CA ASN A 470 -59.67 -34.68 14.31
C ASN A 470 -60.77 -35.47 13.59
N SER A 471 -60.76 -35.54 12.25
CA SER A 471 -61.71 -36.37 11.52
C SER A 471 -61.43 -37.87 11.65
N ASP A 472 -60.16 -38.29 11.73
CA ASP A 472 -59.80 -39.70 11.96
C ASP A 472 -60.18 -40.16 13.39
N ASP A 473 -59.96 -39.30 14.40
CA ASP A 473 -60.35 -39.59 15.79
C ASP A 473 -61.88 -39.76 15.91
N LEU A 474 -62.67 -38.91 15.23
CA LEU A 474 -64.14 -38.98 15.16
C LEU A 474 -64.70 -40.21 14.42
N ILE A 475 -63.92 -40.81 13.52
CA ILE A 475 -64.28 -42.05 12.83
C ILE A 475 -63.96 -43.27 13.71
N SER A 476 -62.87 -43.20 14.51
CA SER A 476 -62.51 -44.26 15.46
C SER A 476 -63.45 -44.37 16.66
N GLU A 477 -64.11 -43.28 17.06
CA GLU A 477 -65.13 -43.28 18.13
C GLU A 477 -66.51 -43.77 17.66
N LYS A 478 -66.73 -43.91 16.34
CA LYS A 478 -68.01 -44.33 15.74
C LYS A 478 -68.01 -45.76 15.18
N LEU A 479 -66.85 -46.41 15.16
CA LEU A 479 -66.68 -47.87 14.99
C LEU A 479 -66.66 -48.52 16.37
#